data_AF-A0A538L075-F1
#
_entry.id   AF-A0A538L075-F1
#
_cell.length_a   1.000
_cell.length_b   1.000
_cell.length_c   1.000
_cell.angle_alpha   90.00
_cell.angle_beta   90.00
_cell.angle_gamma   90.00
#
_symmetry.space_group_name_H-M   'P 1'
#
loop_
_entity.id
_entity.type
_entity.pdbx_description
1 polymer ?
#
loop_
_entity_poly.entity_id
_entity_poly.type
_entity_poly.pdbx_seq_one_letter_code
_entity_poly.pdbx_strand_id
1 'polypeptide(L)' 'MRLRLFDPAALPELRQHFVRSGFTVADDGERLVIRRLDARNYEQECREIELHLQVWQTMHPDVQVEIAR' A
#
# COMPACT_ATOMS: atom_id res chain seq x y z
N MET A 1 7.31 -3.29 -0.35
CA MET A 1 7.27 -2.02 0.42
C MET A 1 6.44 -2.21 1.69
N ARG A 2 6.75 -1.52 2.79
CA ARG A 2 5.96 -1.55 4.04
C ARG A 2 5.21 -0.23 4.25
N LEU A 3 3.92 -0.33 4.55
CA LEU A 3 3.05 0.81 4.82
C LEU A 3 2.54 0.73 6.25
N ARG A 4 2.58 1.84 7.00
CA ARG A 4 1.92 1.96 8.30
C ARG A 4 0.82 3.01 8.18
N LEU A 5 -0.37 2.67 8.64
CA LEU A 5 -1.50 3.60 8.71
C LEU A 5 -1.63 4.09 10.14
N PHE A 6 -1.85 5.39 10.33
CA PHE A 6 -2.14 5.96 11.64
C PHE A 6 -3.63 5.84 12.00
N ASP A 7 -4.48 5.62 11.01
CA ASP A 7 -5.89 5.27 11.18
C ASP A 7 -6.11 3.77 10.90
N PRO A 8 -6.30 2.94 11.94
CA PRO A 8 -6.56 1.52 11.77
C PRO A 8 -7.88 1.21 11.05
N ALA A 9 -8.86 2.12 11.07
CA ALA A 9 -10.15 1.90 10.44
C ALA A 9 -10.06 1.85 8.91
N ALA A 10 -9.04 2.49 8.34
CA ALA A 10 -8.78 2.52 6.90
C ALA A 10 -8.01 1.29 6.37
N LEU A 11 -7.46 0.45 7.26
CA LEU A 11 -6.66 -0.74 6.88
C LEU A 11 -7.41 -1.73 5.97
N PRO A 12 -8.68 -2.10 6.26
CA PRO A 12 -9.41 -3.06 5.42
C PRO A 12 -9.60 -2.55 3.99
N GLU A 13 -9.90 -1.26 3.85
CA GLU A 13 -10.13 -0.63 2.55
C GLU A 13 -8.82 -0.50 1.76
N LEU A 14 -7.73 -0.04 2.37
CA LEU A 14 -6.43 0.05 1.70
C LEU A 14 -5.95 -1.33 1.23
N ARG A 15 -6.13 -2.38 2.05
CA ARG A 15 -5.85 -3.76 1.64
C ARG A 15 -6.66 -4.12 0.40
N GLN A 16 -7.96 -3.86 0.41
CA GLN A 16 -8.83 -4.19 -0.69
C GLN A 16 -8.44 -3.43 -1.97
N HIS A 17 -8.04 -2.16 -1.87
CA HIS A 17 -7.55 -1.35 -2.99
C HIS A 17 -6.35 -2.00 -3.69
N PHE A 18 -5.34 -2.42 -2.91
CA PHE A 18 -4.16 -3.10 -3.44
C PHE A 18 -4.48 -4.47 -4.03
N VAL A 19 -5.29 -5.28 -3.35
CA VAL A 19 -5.69 -6.61 -3.84
C VAL A 19 -6.45 -6.49 -5.16
N ARG A 20 -7.39 -5.55 -5.28
CA ARG A 20 -8.14 -5.27 -6.53
C ARG A 20 -7.24 -4.79 -7.66
N SER A 21 -6.12 -4.18 -7.32
CA SER A 21 -5.11 -3.69 -8.27
C SER A 21 -4.07 -4.75 -8.63
N GLY A 22 -4.21 -5.99 -8.13
CA GLY A 22 -3.31 -7.11 -8.45
C GLY A 22 -2.06 -7.21 -7.57
N PHE A 23 -1.98 -6.44 -6.48
CA PHE A 23 -0.89 -6.55 -5.52
C PHE A 23 -1.18 -7.63 -4.49
N THR A 24 -0.12 -8.21 -3.95
CA THR A 24 -0.20 -9.07 -2.77
C THR A 24 0.02 -8.23 -1.52
N VAL A 25 -0.79 -8.51 -0.49
CA VAL A 25 -0.77 -7.78 0.78
C VAL A 25 -0.64 -8.79 1.91
N ALA A 26 0.35 -8.58 2.78
CA ALA A 26 0.56 -9.37 3.98
C ALA A 26 0.67 -8.47 5.22
N ASP A 27 0.33 -9.01 6.37
CA ASP A 27 0.46 -8.34 7.66
C ASP A 27 1.88 -8.50 8.24
N ASP A 28 2.41 -7.43 8.80
CA ASP A 28 3.72 -7.35 9.48
C ASP A 28 3.56 -6.47 10.74
N GLY A 29 2.87 -7.03 11.75
CA GLY A 29 2.50 -6.33 12.97
C GLY A 29 1.57 -5.14 12.68
N GLU A 30 2.04 -3.92 12.94
CA GLU A 30 1.31 -2.68 12.65
C GLU A 30 1.44 -2.21 11.19
N ARG A 31 2.13 -2.97 10.34
CA ARG A 31 2.44 -2.61 8.95
C ARG A 31 1.79 -3.57 7.97
N LEU A 32 1.48 -3.05 6.78
CA LEU A 32 1.14 -3.84 5.61
C LEU A 32 2.36 -3.98 4.71
N VAL A 33 2.69 -5.20 4.31
CA VAL A 33 3.70 -5.49 3.30
C VAL A 33 3.00 -5.61 1.96
N ILE A 34 3.31 -4.69 1.05
CA ILE A 34 2.77 -4.68 -0.32
C ILE A 34 3.85 -5.17 -1.28
N ARG A 35 3.48 -6.11 -2.16
CA ARG A 35 4.35 -6.66 -3.20
C ARG A 35 3.64 -6.80 -4.53
N ARG A 36 4.40 -6.68 -5.62
CA ARG A 36 3.95 -6.97 -6.99
C ARG A 36 4.80 -8.09 -7.57
N LEU A 37 4.17 -9.25 -7.79
CA LEU A 37 4.87 -10.46 -8.24
C LEU A 37 5.45 -10.33 -9.65
N ASP A 38 4.84 -9.49 -10.47
CA ASP A 38 5.16 -9.28 -11.89
C ASP A 38 6.03 -8.04 -12.14
N ALA A 39 6.53 -7.39 -11.09
CA ALA A 39 7.47 -6.28 -11.23
C ALA A 39 8.83 -6.78 -11.76
N ARG A 40 9.40 -6.07 -12.74
CA ARG A 40 10.68 -6.46 -13.36
C ARG A 40 11.87 -6.23 -12.44
N ASN A 41 11.75 -5.27 -11.51
CA ASN A 41 12.75 -4.96 -10.50
C ASN A 41 12.11 -4.25 -9.29
N TYR A 42 12.90 -4.07 -8.24
CA TYR A 42 12.46 -3.47 -6.99
C TYR A 42 12.02 -2.00 -7.13
N GLU A 43 12.72 -1.20 -7.93
CA GLU A 43 12.38 0.21 -8.13
C GLU A 43 11.03 0.39 -8.82
N GLN A 44 10.73 -0.46 -9.81
CA GLN A 44 9.44 -0.49 -10.47
C GLN A 44 8.33 -0.89 -9.49
N GLU A 45 8.55 -1.92 -8.67
CA GLU A 45 7.61 -2.32 -7.61
C GLU A 45 7.29 -1.13 -6.71
N CYS A 46 8.31 -0.45 -6.17
CA CYS A 46 8.12 0.71 -5.30
C CYS A 46 7.32 1.83 -5.97
N ARG A 47 7.70 2.20 -7.20
CA ARG A 47 7.03 3.30 -7.94
C ARG A 47 5.56 3.01 -8.19
N GLU A 48 5.23 1.77 -8.51
CA GLU A 48 3.84 1.38 -8.78
C GLU A 48 3.02 1.33 -7.49
N ILE A 49 3.59 0.82 -6.39
CA ILE A 49 2.90 0.85 -5.09
C ILE A 49 2.64 2.30 -4.67
N GLU A 50 3.60 3.20 -4.85
CA GLU A 50 3.46 4.63 -4.53
C GLU A 50 2.36 5.31 -5.36
N LEU A 51 2.29 5.01 -6.65
CA LEU A 51 1.25 5.55 -7.52
C LEU A 51 -0.16 5.09 -7.07
N HIS A 52 -0.31 3.80 -6.76
CA HIS A 52 -1.58 3.28 -6.26
C HIS A 52 -1.94 3.85 -4.89
N LEU A 53 -0.95 4.07 -4.02
CA LEU A 53 -1.15 4.73 -2.73
C LEU A 53 -1.62 6.18 -2.90
N GLN A 54 -1.01 6.94 -3.82
CA GLN A 54 -1.39 8.32 -4.08
C GLN A 54 -2.83 8.43 -4.61
N VAL A 55 -3.26 7.53 -5.49
CA VAL A 55 -4.65 7.45 -5.96
C VAL A 55 -5.60 7.23 -4.79
N TRP A 56 -5.26 6.29 -3.90
CA TRP A 56 -6.09 5.98 -2.74
C TRP A 56 -6.16 7.17 -1.76
N GLN A 57 -5.03 7.84 -1.49
CA GLN A 57 -4.95 9.01 -0.61
C GLN A 57 -5.73 10.21 -1.17
N THR A 58 -5.91 10.31 -2.48
CA THR A 58 -6.76 11.36 -3.09
C THR A 58 -8.23 11.20 -2.67
N MET A 59 -8.67 9.96 -2.44
CA MET A 59 -10.02 9.64 -1.95
C MET A 59 -10.12 9.68 -0.41
N HIS A 60 -8.98 9.60 0.28
CA HIS A 60 -8.86 9.54 1.74
C HIS A 60 -7.86 10.58 2.26
N PRO A 61 -8.15 11.89 2.07
CA PRO A 61 -7.19 12.95 2.34
C PRO A 61 -6.77 13.06 3.82
N ASP A 62 -7.63 12.60 4.73
CA ASP A 62 -7.37 12.66 6.18
C ASP A 62 -6.54 11.47 6.69
N VAL A 63 -6.32 10.43 5.87
CA VAL A 63 -5.58 9.24 6.29
C VAL A 63 -4.08 9.41 6.07
N GLN A 64 -3.34 9.46 7.17
CA GLN A 64 -1.89 9.51 7.15
C GLN A 64 -1.28 8.11 6.97
N VAL A 65 -0.30 8.02 6.06
CA VAL A 65 0.43 6.77 5.76
C VAL A 65 1.93 7.02 5.80
N GLU A 66 2.65 6.22 6.58
CA GLU A 66 4.11 6.18 6.61
C GLU A 66 4.62 5.07 5.68
N ILE A 67 5.63 5.39 4.85
CA ILE A 67 6.23 4.46 3.90
C ILE A 67 7.63 4.07 4.39
N ALA A 68 7.89 2.77 4.51
CA ALA A 68 9.23 2.21 4.68
C ALA A 68 9.56 1.32 3.47
N ARG A 69 10.60 1.73 2.72
CA ARG A 69 11.14 1.00 1.57
C ARG A 69 12.14 -0.04 2.05
#